data_AF-A0A9P5NSN0-F1
#
_entry.id   AF-A0A9P5NSN0-F1
#
_cell.length_a   1.000
_cell.length_b   1.000
_cell.length_c   1.000
_cell.angle_alpha   90.00
_cell.angle_beta   90.00
_cell.angle_gamma   90.00
#
_symmetry.space_group_name_H-M   'P 1'
#
loop_
_entity.id
_entity.type
_entity.pdbx_description
1 polymer ?
#
loop_
_entity_poly.entity_id
_entity_poly.type
_entity_poly.pdbx_seq_one_letter_code
_entity_poly.pdbx_strand_id
1 'polypeptide(L)'
;MPETPVHTIMSRPFMNGSECCIARCPYPGNLYFIAFARAYGMACSRLLDIINCTTCGPEMLELSESKRPLVWFDSFMNRMDFSSDPFHPEGHLAALLKVDPPVIKLTGRKKYMYADEGGAREASEVEILLPEESLARVCYLCRGTEYNYGDARFERLPGTSGYQSLYVCEYCASMCKLRKWIAETAANRRLKSVQSKTPHSNCRGIRFLIDLGLFGPPC
;
A
#
# COMPACT_ATOMS: atom_id res chain seq x y z
N MET A 1 -18.16 -1.92 20.32
CA MET A 1 -18.69 -2.24 18.97
C MET A 1 -17.69 -3.16 18.29
N PRO A 2 -18.10 -4.19 17.55
CA PRO A 2 -17.16 -5.01 16.79
C PRO A 2 -16.39 -4.10 15.81
N GLU A 3 -15.08 -4.27 15.72
CA GLU A 3 -14.28 -3.49 14.78
C GLU A 3 -14.65 -3.88 13.35
N THR A 4 -14.78 -2.88 12.46
CA THR A 4 -15.05 -3.09 11.03
C THR A 4 -14.03 -4.08 10.46
N PRO A 5 -14.39 -5.08 9.66
CA PRO A 5 -13.42 -5.98 9.06
C PRO A 5 -12.64 -5.30 7.91
N VAL A 6 -11.48 -5.86 7.56
CA VAL A 6 -10.76 -5.48 6.34
C VAL A 6 -11.61 -5.86 5.13
N HIS A 7 -11.79 -4.93 4.20
CA HIS A 7 -12.52 -5.19 2.97
C HIS A 7 -11.67 -6.04 2.02
N THR A 8 -12.27 -7.13 1.54
CA THR A 8 -11.61 -8.06 0.63
C THR A 8 -12.24 -8.02 -0.76
N ILE A 9 -11.38 -8.07 -1.77
CA ILE A 9 -11.74 -8.14 -3.18
C ILE A 9 -11.25 -9.49 -3.73
N MET A 10 -12.06 -10.12 -4.57
CA MET A 10 -11.63 -11.35 -5.25
C MET A 10 -10.70 -10.98 -6.39
N SER A 11 -9.53 -11.61 -6.44
CA SER A 11 -8.50 -11.35 -7.46
C SER A 11 -8.71 -12.12 -8.74
N ARG A 12 -9.94 -12.55 -9.06
CA ARG A 12 -10.21 -13.07 -10.40
C ARG A 12 -9.80 -12.08 -11.52
N PRO A 13 -9.75 -10.76 -11.27
CA PRO A 13 -9.14 -9.81 -12.19
C PRO A 13 -7.73 -9.34 -11.77
N PHE A 14 -6.97 -10.07 -10.92
CA PHE A 14 -5.55 -9.74 -10.64
C PHE A 14 -4.60 -10.96 -10.48
N MET A 15 -5.02 -12.05 -9.83
CA MET A 15 -4.15 -13.14 -9.34
C MET A 15 -4.92 -14.46 -9.16
N ASN A 16 -5.47 -15.02 -10.25
CA ASN A 16 -6.09 -16.36 -10.28
C ASN A 16 -7.22 -16.59 -9.24
N GLY A 17 -7.93 -15.54 -8.82
CA GLY A 17 -9.08 -15.68 -7.91
C GLY A 17 -8.77 -15.80 -6.43
N SER A 18 -7.57 -15.44 -5.99
CA SER A 18 -7.20 -15.31 -4.58
C SER A 18 -7.94 -14.15 -3.88
N GLU A 19 -8.11 -14.21 -2.57
CA GLU A 19 -8.64 -13.07 -1.82
C GLU A 19 -7.54 -12.03 -1.56
N CYS A 20 -7.81 -10.78 -1.92
CA CYS A 20 -6.90 -9.65 -1.79
C CYS A 20 -7.55 -8.51 -1.01
N CYS A 21 -6.75 -7.57 -0.55
CA CYS A 21 -7.21 -6.34 0.09
C CYS A 21 -6.32 -5.16 -0.35
N ILE A 22 -6.87 -3.95 -0.23
CA ILE A 22 -6.08 -2.72 -0.35
C ILE A 22 -5.53 -2.39 1.02
N ALA A 23 -4.22 -2.31 1.10
CA ALA A 23 -3.48 -1.92 2.28
C ALA A 23 -2.93 -0.50 2.13
N ARG A 24 -2.79 0.18 3.27
CA ARG A 24 -2.20 1.51 3.33
C ARG A 24 -1.03 1.53 4.30
N CYS A 25 0.13 1.94 3.80
CA CYS A 25 1.25 2.35 4.62
C CYS A 25 1.30 3.89 4.66
N PRO A 26 0.81 4.53 5.74
CA PRO A 26 0.79 6.00 5.85
C PRO A 26 2.18 6.63 5.72
N TYR A 27 3.22 5.85 5.97
CA TYR A 27 4.52 6.39 6.26
C TYR A 27 5.65 5.46 5.77
N PRO A 28 6.62 5.94 4.96
CA PRO A 28 7.06 7.32 4.81
C PRO A 28 6.34 8.18 3.76
N GLY A 29 5.28 7.71 3.11
CA GLY A 29 4.70 8.51 2.04
C GLY A 29 3.39 8.04 1.45
N ASN A 30 2.41 7.72 2.29
CA ASN A 30 1.04 7.40 1.86
C ASN A 30 0.99 6.36 0.73
N LEU A 31 1.66 5.25 0.93
CA LEU A 31 1.71 4.16 -0.04
C LEU A 31 0.42 3.34 0.05
N TYR A 32 -0.20 3.10 -1.10
CA TYR A 32 -1.31 2.18 -1.27
C TYR A 32 -0.82 0.99 -2.08
N PHE A 33 -1.23 -0.20 -1.68
CA PHE A 33 -0.84 -1.42 -2.34
C PHE A 33 -1.90 -2.51 -2.17
N ILE A 34 -1.90 -3.46 -3.08
CA ILE A 34 -2.72 -4.67 -3.02
C ILE A 34 -1.89 -5.73 -2.30
N ALA A 35 -2.50 -6.39 -1.32
CA ALA A 35 -1.89 -7.52 -0.63
C ALA A 35 -2.84 -8.71 -0.63
N PHE A 36 -2.30 -9.91 -0.39
CA PHE A 36 -3.14 -11.05 -0.05
C PHE A 36 -3.90 -10.77 1.25
N ALA A 37 -5.22 -11.00 1.23
CA ALA A 37 -6.07 -10.81 2.40
C ALA A 37 -5.86 -11.90 3.47
N ARG A 38 -5.20 -13.00 3.11
CA ARG A 38 -4.90 -14.15 3.99
C ARG A 38 -3.41 -14.46 4.00
N ALA A 39 -2.96 -15.12 5.06
CA ALA A 39 -1.61 -15.68 5.10
C ALA A 39 -1.52 -16.85 4.12
N TYR A 40 -0.70 -16.71 3.07
CA TYR A 40 -0.31 -17.80 2.19
C TYR A 40 1.14 -18.19 2.52
N GLY A 41 1.32 -19.37 3.12
CA GLY A 41 2.61 -19.82 3.69
C GLY A 41 3.75 -20.02 2.68
N MET A 42 3.47 -19.94 1.38
CA MET A 42 4.49 -20.11 0.32
C MET A 42 4.91 -18.79 -0.36
N ALA A 43 4.31 -17.65 0.00
CA ALA A 43 4.67 -16.38 -0.61
C ALA A 43 5.84 -15.70 0.16
N CYS A 44 6.91 -15.33 -0.55
CA CYS A 44 8.05 -14.61 0.01
C CYS A 44 7.69 -13.20 0.52
N SER A 45 6.63 -12.60 -0.05
CA SER A 45 6.02 -11.37 0.43
C SER A 45 4.51 -11.44 0.23
N ARG A 46 3.76 -10.64 1.01
CA ARG A 46 2.30 -10.52 0.86
C ARG A 46 1.88 -9.45 -0.16
N LEU A 47 2.84 -8.65 -0.61
CA LEU A 47 2.64 -7.58 -1.57
C LEU A 47 2.38 -8.19 -2.95
N LEU A 48 1.26 -7.81 -3.56
CA LEU A 48 0.87 -8.24 -4.90
C LEU A 48 1.19 -7.18 -5.93
N ASP A 49 0.77 -5.95 -5.64
CA ASP A 49 1.00 -4.82 -6.52
C ASP A 49 0.99 -3.54 -5.70
N ILE A 50 1.66 -2.51 -6.19
CA ILE A 50 1.71 -1.19 -5.56
C ILE A 50 0.83 -0.29 -6.41
N ILE A 51 -0.05 0.51 -5.82
CA ILE A 51 -0.98 1.36 -6.58
C ILE A 51 -0.31 2.67 -7.02
N ASN A 52 0.53 3.26 -6.17
CA ASN A 52 1.12 4.60 -6.37
C ASN A 52 2.66 4.56 -6.26
N CYS A 53 3.30 3.70 -7.05
CA CYS A 53 4.71 3.30 -6.90
C CYS A 53 5.72 4.45 -6.97
N THR A 54 5.52 5.44 -7.85
CA THR A 54 6.40 6.64 -7.95
C THR A 54 5.72 7.95 -7.65
N THR A 55 4.47 7.89 -7.20
CA THR A 55 3.74 9.03 -6.65
C THR A 55 3.55 8.92 -5.14
N CYS A 56 4.14 7.90 -4.50
CA CYS A 56 4.31 7.87 -3.05
C CYS A 56 5.39 8.87 -2.61
N GLY A 57 5.11 9.63 -1.55
CA GLY A 57 6.02 10.65 -1.07
C GLY A 57 5.56 11.23 0.27
N PRO A 58 6.46 11.91 1.00
CA PRO A 58 6.14 12.47 2.33
C PRO A 58 5.12 13.61 2.28
N GLU A 59 4.70 14.00 1.07
CA GLU A 59 3.66 14.99 0.85
C GLU A 59 2.34 14.54 1.50
N MET A 60 1.59 15.54 1.96
CA MET A 60 0.29 15.33 2.58
C MET A 60 -0.64 14.65 1.58
N LEU A 61 -1.31 13.59 2.01
CA LEU A 61 -2.31 12.89 1.20
C LEU A 61 -3.41 13.87 0.81
N GLU A 62 -3.60 14.08 -0.50
CA GLU A 62 -4.72 14.85 -1.02
C GLU A 62 -6.02 14.05 -0.83
N LEU A 63 -7.06 14.74 -0.38
CA LEU A 63 -8.38 14.15 -0.16
C LEU A 63 -9.42 14.81 -1.06
N SER A 64 -10.35 14.01 -1.56
CA SER A 64 -11.54 14.50 -2.27
C SER A 64 -12.46 15.31 -1.35
N GLU A 65 -13.48 15.94 -1.92
CA GLU A 65 -14.56 16.59 -1.15
C GLU A 65 -15.25 15.62 -0.19
N SER A 66 -15.36 14.35 -0.59
CA SER A 66 -15.87 13.24 0.23
C SER A 66 -14.87 12.71 1.26
N LYS A 67 -13.75 13.43 1.47
CA LYS A 67 -12.67 13.08 2.40
C LYS A 67 -12.02 11.72 2.13
N ARG A 68 -11.96 11.30 0.85
CA ARG A 68 -11.32 10.06 0.43
C ARG A 68 -9.94 10.31 -0.20
N PRO A 69 -9.00 9.35 -0.09
CA PRO A 69 -7.67 9.48 -0.69
C PRO A 69 -7.72 9.65 -2.20
N LEU A 70 -6.99 10.63 -2.71
CA LEU A 70 -6.68 10.79 -4.13
C LEU A 70 -5.25 10.30 -4.38
N VAL A 71 -5.09 9.39 -5.33
CA VAL A 71 -3.79 8.82 -5.68
C VAL A 71 -3.62 8.72 -7.18
N TRP A 72 -2.42 9.06 -7.65
CA TRP A 72 -2.02 8.84 -9.04
C TRP A 72 -1.75 7.36 -9.25
N PHE A 73 -2.57 6.70 -10.05
CA PHE A 73 -2.42 5.28 -10.34
C PHE A 73 -1.19 5.06 -11.21
N ASP A 74 -0.23 4.40 -10.61
CA ASP A 74 1.08 4.12 -11.15
C ASP A 74 1.55 2.81 -10.53
N SER A 75 0.98 1.73 -11.05
CA SER A 75 1.32 0.40 -10.61
C SER A 75 2.64 -0.08 -11.18
N PHE A 76 3.39 -0.85 -10.38
CA PHE A 76 4.59 -1.52 -10.89
C PHE A 76 4.23 -2.52 -11.98
N MET A 77 3.15 -3.27 -11.77
CA MET A 77 2.66 -4.23 -12.77
C MET A 77 2.22 -3.54 -14.05
N ASN A 78 1.63 -2.34 -13.97
CA ASN A 78 1.35 -1.52 -15.16
C ASN A 78 2.60 -1.03 -15.92
N ARG A 79 3.81 -1.10 -15.33
CA ARG A 79 5.07 -0.75 -16.02
C ARG A 79 5.66 -1.93 -16.77
N MET A 80 5.36 -3.13 -16.32
CA MET A 80 5.80 -4.35 -16.98
C MET A 80 4.87 -4.56 -18.16
N ASP A 81 5.43 -4.78 -19.35
CA ASP A 81 4.65 -5.07 -20.54
C ASP A 81 4.00 -6.45 -20.42
N PHE A 82 2.85 -6.47 -19.77
CA PHE A 82 1.95 -7.61 -19.63
C PHE A 82 0.88 -7.60 -20.72
N SER A 83 1.12 -6.99 -21.89
CA SER A 83 0.21 -7.14 -23.05
C SER A 83 -0.02 -8.61 -23.45
N SER A 84 0.83 -9.52 -22.96
CA SER A 84 0.72 -10.97 -23.09
C SER A 84 0.10 -11.68 -21.86
N ASP A 85 -0.29 -10.98 -20.79
CA ASP A 85 -0.96 -11.59 -19.64
C ASP A 85 -2.41 -11.97 -20.01
N PRO A 86 -2.73 -13.27 -20.11
CA PRO A 86 -4.06 -13.71 -20.52
C PRO A 86 -5.14 -13.35 -19.49
N PHE A 87 -4.75 -13.01 -18.26
CA PHE A 87 -5.69 -12.67 -17.20
C PHE A 87 -6.07 -11.17 -17.23
N HIS A 88 -5.21 -10.30 -17.75
CA HIS A 88 -5.41 -8.83 -17.70
C HIS A 88 -5.03 -8.13 -19.01
N PRO A 89 -5.70 -8.44 -20.14
CA PRO A 89 -5.39 -7.81 -21.43
C PRO A 89 -5.61 -6.28 -21.41
N GLU A 90 -6.44 -5.77 -20.50
CA GLU A 90 -6.72 -4.34 -20.33
C GLU A 90 -5.89 -3.67 -19.21
N GLY A 91 -5.02 -4.41 -18.52
CA GLY A 91 -4.18 -3.93 -17.42
C GLY A 91 -4.87 -3.85 -16.05
N HIS A 92 -4.07 -3.60 -15.01
CA HIS A 92 -4.51 -3.67 -13.61
C HIS A 92 -5.50 -2.56 -13.21
N LEU A 93 -5.37 -1.36 -13.79
CA LEU A 93 -6.31 -0.27 -13.52
C LEU A 93 -7.73 -0.62 -13.97
N ALA A 94 -7.88 -1.14 -15.19
CA ALA A 94 -9.18 -1.56 -15.73
C ALA A 94 -9.81 -2.66 -14.88
N ALA A 95 -9.00 -3.60 -14.41
CA ALA A 95 -9.44 -4.64 -13.49
C ALA A 95 -9.95 -4.09 -12.15
N LEU A 96 -9.27 -3.12 -11.52
CA LEU A 96 -9.73 -2.50 -10.26
C LEU A 96 -11.03 -1.71 -10.41
N LEU A 97 -11.24 -1.09 -11.57
CA LEU A 97 -12.47 -0.37 -11.87
C LEU A 97 -13.69 -1.30 -12.05
N LYS A 98 -13.47 -2.59 -12.34
CA LYS A 98 -14.53 -3.60 -12.51
C LYS A 98 -14.90 -4.33 -11.21
N VAL A 99 -14.20 -4.07 -10.10
CA VAL A 99 -14.49 -4.71 -8.82
C VAL A 99 -15.86 -4.24 -8.31
N ASP A 100 -16.66 -5.19 -7.83
CA ASP A 100 -17.96 -4.95 -7.21
C ASP A 100 -17.97 -5.48 -5.76
N PRO A 101 -18.25 -4.64 -4.74
CA PRO A 101 -18.53 -3.21 -4.83
C PRO A 101 -17.30 -2.38 -5.25
N PRO A 102 -17.49 -1.21 -5.89
CA PRO A 102 -16.39 -0.36 -6.35
C PRO A 102 -15.44 0.05 -5.22
N VAL A 103 -14.15 -0.25 -5.39
CA VAL A 103 -13.09 0.12 -4.42
C VAL A 103 -12.29 1.36 -4.83
N ILE A 104 -12.32 1.69 -6.12
CA ILE A 104 -11.75 2.91 -6.68
C ILE A 104 -12.68 3.51 -7.73
N LYS A 105 -12.49 4.78 -8.05
CA LYS A 105 -13.06 5.39 -9.27
C LYS A 105 -12.08 6.38 -9.87
N LEU A 106 -12.22 6.65 -11.17
CA LEU A 106 -11.45 7.69 -11.86
C LEU A 106 -11.97 9.08 -11.47
N THR A 107 -11.05 10.04 -11.29
CA THR A 107 -11.42 11.46 -11.09
C THR A 107 -11.50 12.23 -12.41
N GLY A 108 -10.94 11.67 -13.48
CA GLY A 108 -10.77 12.34 -14.78
C GLY A 108 -9.48 13.16 -14.88
N ARG A 109 -8.79 13.43 -13.75
CA ARG A 109 -7.46 14.09 -13.79
C ARG A 109 -6.41 13.13 -14.33
N LYS A 110 -5.53 13.68 -15.16
CA LYS A 110 -4.41 12.99 -15.80
C LYS A 110 -3.13 13.80 -15.60
N LYS A 111 -2.00 13.12 -15.45
CA LYS A 111 -0.70 13.76 -15.32
C LYS A 111 0.35 12.99 -16.10
N TYR A 112 1.18 13.71 -16.84
CA TYR A 112 2.38 13.14 -17.44
C TYR A 112 3.46 12.94 -16.37
N MET A 113 3.98 11.72 -16.31
CA MET A 113 5.05 11.32 -15.43
C MET A 113 6.21 10.81 -16.25
N TYR A 114 7.42 11.21 -15.88
CA TYR A 114 8.65 10.64 -16.44
C TYR A 114 9.10 9.51 -15.53
N ALA A 115 9.17 8.28 -16.04
CA ALA A 115 9.80 7.16 -15.34
C ALA A 115 11.23 6.99 -15.86
N ASP A 116 12.20 6.78 -14.95
CA ASP A 116 13.63 6.69 -15.27
C ASP A 116 13.97 5.59 -16.30
N GLU A 117 13.12 4.56 -16.43
CA GLU A 117 13.35 3.37 -17.28
C GLU A 117 12.34 3.21 -18.44
N GLY A 118 11.35 4.11 -18.61
CA GLY A 118 10.16 3.80 -19.43
C GLY A 118 9.54 4.96 -20.22
N GLY A 119 10.25 6.08 -20.40
CA GLY A 119 9.72 7.23 -21.15
C GLY A 119 8.63 8.00 -20.41
N ALA A 120 8.09 9.02 -21.09
CA ALA A 120 6.96 9.80 -20.59
C ALA A 120 5.67 8.97 -20.67
N ARG A 121 4.92 8.93 -19.57
CA ARG A 121 3.66 8.18 -19.49
C ARG A 121 2.56 9.00 -18.83
N GLU A 122 1.34 8.72 -19.18
CA GLU A 122 0.17 9.34 -18.58
C GLU A 122 -0.32 8.48 -17.40
N ALA A 123 -0.35 9.06 -16.20
CA ALA A 123 -0.98 8.45 -15.03
C ALA A 123 -2.38 9.04 -14.84
N SER A 124 -3.36 8.16 -14.60
CA SER A 124 -4.72 8.58 -14.23
C SER A 124 -4.83 8.68 -12.72
N GLU A 125 -5.50 9.71 -12.22
CA GLU A 125 -5.82 9.79 -10.81
C GLU A 125 -7.07 8.98 -10.46
N VAL A 126 -7.01 8.30 -9.33
CA VAL A 126 -8.10 7.54 -8.76
C VAL A 126 -8.42 8.01 -7.34
N GLU A 127 -9.70 7.98 -6.99
CA GLU A 127 -10.18 8.13 -5.61
C GLU A 127 -10.35 6.74 -4.99
N ILE A 128 -9.74 6.51 -3.82
CA ILE A 128 -9.93 5.26 -3.05
C ILE A 128 -11.25 5.36 -2.29
N LEU A 129 -12.22 4.51 -2.64
CA LEU A 129 -13.59 4.59 -2.11
C LEU A 129 -13.74 3.92 -0.73
N LEU A 130 -12.77 3.09 -0.36
CA LEU A 130 -12.77 2.38 0.92
C LEU A 130 -12.54 3.34 2.10
N PRO A 131 -13.36 3.25 3.17
CA PRO A 131 -13.05 3.94 4.42
C PRO A 131 -11.76 3.44 5.04
N GLU A 132 -11.14 4.30 5.85
CA GLU A 132 -9.86 4.02 6.50
C GLU A 132 -9.90 2.69 7.27
N GLU A 133 -11.02 2.46 7.96
CA GLU A 133 -11.25 1.27 8.76
C GLU A 133 -11.36 0.01 7.90
N SER A 134 -11.78 0.12 6.64
CA SER A 134 -11.87 -1.03 5.73
C SER A 134 -10.55 -1.36 5.02
N LEU A 135 -9.54 -0.49 5.10
CA LEU A 135 -8.21 -0.77 4.58
C LEU A 135 -7.45 -1.72 5.51
N ALA A 136 -6.59 -2.56 4.92
CA ALA A 136 -5.61 -3.30 5.71
C ALA A 136 -4.54 -2.34 6.26
N ARG A 137 -4.27 -2.46 7.55
CA ARG A 137 -3.29 -1.63 8.27
C ARG A 137 -1.87 -2.19 8.12
N VAL A 138 -0.89 -1.31 8.16
CA VAL A 138 0.54 -1.69 8.22
C VAL A 138 1.11 -1.28 9.57
N CYS A 139 1.76 -2.22 10.25
CA CYS A 139 2.40 -1.96 11.53
C CYS A 139 3.53 -0.94 11.37
N TYR A 140 3.49 0.14 12.15
CA TYR A 140 4.48 1.21 12.14
C TYR A 140 5.88 0.72 12.52
N LEU A 141 5.98 -0.30 13.37
CA LEU A 141 7.25 -0.81 13.89
C LEU A 141 7.84 -1.91 12.99
N CYS A 142 7.13 -3.03 12.81
CA CYS A 142 7.64 -4.17 12.08
C CYS A 142 7.29 -4.18 10.58
N ARG A 143 6.40 -3.29 10.12
CA ARG A 143 5.95 -3.18 8.72
C ARG A 143 5.16 -4.39 8.23
N GLY A 144 4.77 -5.29 9.13
CA GLY A 144 3.81 -6.33 8.83
C GLY A 144 2.45 -5.77 8.42
N THR A 145 1.81 -6.40 7.44
CA THR A 145 0.47 -6.06 6.95
C THR A 145 -0.59 -6.90 7.65
N GLU A 146 -1.65 -6.25 8.10
CA GLU A 146 -2.86 -6.84 8.67
C GLU A 146 -3.57 -7.77 7.66
N TYR A 147 -4.21 -8.82 8.14
CA TYR A 147 -4.95 -9.79 7.32
C TYR A 147 -6.36 -10.01 7.85
N ASN A 148 -7.25 -10.48 6.98
CA ASN A 148 -8.64 -10.77 7.29
C ASN A 148 -8.79 -12.21 7.81
N TYR A 149 -8.28 -12.49 9.00
CA TYR A 149 -8.51 -13.79 9.64
C TYR A 149 -8.55 -13.67 11.16
N GLY A 150 -9.75 -13.46 11.72
CA GLY A 150 -10.09 -13.70 13.13
C GLY A 150 -9.34 -12.91 14.21
N ASP A 151 -8.24 -12.24 13.86
CA ASP A 151 -7.37 -11.54 14.79
C ASP A 151 -7.88 -10.12 15.05
N ALA A 152 -7.57 -9.62 16.24
CA ALA A 152 -7.81 -8.23 16.60
C ALA A 152 -7.16 -7.30 15.57
N ARG A 153 -7.85 -6.21 15.21
CA ARG A 153 -7.27 -5.22 14.31
C ARG A 153 -6.02 -4.63 14.96
N PHE A 154 -5.09 -4.15 14.14
CA PHE A 154 -3.93 -3.43 14.66
C PHE A 154 -4.36 -2.21 15.45
N GLU A 155 -3.80 -2.00 16.63
CA GLU A 155 -4.16 -0.90 17.51
C GLU A 155 -3.71 0.43 16.91
N ARG A 156 -4.59 1.43 16.93
CA ARG A 156 -4.26 2.79 16.48
C ARG A 156 -3.36 3.47 17.52
N LEU A 157 -2.27 4.08 17.06
CA LEU A 157 -1.41 4.87 17.94
C LEU A 157 -2.11 6.17 18.38
N PRO A 158 -2.02 6.55 19.67
CA PRO A 158 -2.60 7.79 20.18
C PRO A 158 -2.13 9.04 19.40
N GLY A 159 -3.02 10.02 19.26
CA GLY A 159 -2.70 11.28 18.59
C GLY A 159 -2.69 11.21 17.06
N THR A 160 -3.06 10.07 16.47
CA THR A 160 -3.19 9.91 15.01
C THR A 160 -4.65 9.69 14.62
N SER A 161 -5.07 10.19 13.44
CA SER A 161 -6.47 10.09 13.00
C SER A 161 -6.63 10.10 11.49
N GLY A 162 -7.78 9.58 11.02
CA GLY A 162 -8.15 9.52 9.62
C GLY A 162 -7.14 8.77 8.76
N TYR A 163 -7.08 9.07 7.47
CA TYR A 163 -6.02 8.58 6.59
C TYR A 163 -4.65 9.22 6.90
N GLN A 164 -4.29 9.44 8.17
CA GLN A 164 -2.92 9.64 8.65
C GLN A 164 -2.64 8.78 9.90
N SER A 165 -3.61 7.99 10.36
CA SER A 165 -3.46 7.10 11.50
C SER A 165 -2.29 6.15 11.34
N LEU A 166 -1.52 5.99 12.41
CA LEU A 166 -0.48 4.99 12.53
C LEU A 166 -1.01 3.82 13.36
N TYR A 167 -0.56 2.62 13.05
CA TYR A 167 -1.06 1.39 13.66
C TYR A 167 0.08 0.52 14.17
N VAL A 168 -0.17 -0.28 15.20
CA VAL A 168 0.78 -1.25 15.75
C VAL A 168 0.12 -2.62 15.86
N CYS A 169 0.81 -3.66 15.40
CA CYS A 169 0.30 -5.03 15.57
C CYS A 169 0.43 -5.48 17.03
N GLU A 170 -0.38 -6.44 17.43
CA GLU A 170 -0.41 -6.99 18.79
C GLU A 170 0.98 -7.46 19.28
N TYR A 171 1.73 -8.14 18.41
CA TYR A 171 3.09 -8.57 18.73
C TYR A 171 4.01 -7.38 19.09
N CYS A 172 3.95 -6.30 18.32
CA CYS A 172 4.75 -5.11 18.61
C CYS A 172 4.21 -4.32 19.81
N ALA A 173 2.89 -4.34 20.03
CA ALA A 173 2.24 -3.71 21.18
C ALA A 173 2.63 -4.40 22.50
N SER A 174 2.84 -5.72 22.50
CA SER A 174 3.23 -6.51 23.68
C SER A 174 4.74 -6.48 24.00
N MET A 175 5.59 -5.92 23.13
CA MET A 175 7.02 -5.81 23.40
C MET A 175 7.34 -4.93 24.62
N CYS A 176 8.37 -5.29 25.39
CA CYS A 176 8.85 -4.46 26.50
C CYS A 176 9.40 -3.10 26.00
N LYS A 177 9.42 -2.09 26.89
CA LYS A 177 9.81 -0.70 26.56
C LYS A 177 11.13 -0.60 25.81
N LEU A 178 12.14 -1.38 26.18
CA LEU A 178 13.45 -1.39 25.52
C LEU A 178 13.37 -1.90 24.07
N ARG A 179 12.64 -2.99 23.83
CA ARG A 179 12.44 -3.54 22.47
C ARG A 179 11.60 -2.61 21.60
N LYS A 180 10.60 -1.94 22.17
CA LYS A 180 9.84 -0.88 21.48
C LYS A 180 10.75 0.28 21.09
N TRP A 181 11.55 0.79 22.03
CA TRP A 181 12.50 1.88 21.75
C TRP A 181 13.52 1.50 20.67
N ILE A 182 14.05 0.28 20.68
CA ILE A 182 14.95 -0.22 19.63
C ILE A 182 14.22 -0.26 18.27
N ALA A 183 13.00 -0.81 18.23
CA ALA A 183 12.21 -0.90 17.01
C ALA A 183 11.84 0.49 16.46
N GLU A 184 11.44 1.42 17.32
CA GLU A 184 11.17 2.82 16.98
C GLU A 184 12.42 3.51 16.46
N THR A 185 13.57 3.30 17.11
CA THR A 185 14.85 3.88 16.67
C THR A 185 15.28 3.31 15.32
N ALA A 186 15.11 2.00 15.12
CA ALA A 186 15.41 1.33 13.86
C ALA A 186 14.47 1.80 12.74
N ALA A 187 13.17 1.89 13.02
CA ALA A 187 12.19 2.51 12.14
C ALA A 187 12.67 3.91 11.78
N ASN A 188 12.92 4.78 12.78
CA ASN A 188 13.36 6.15 12.62
C ASN A 188 14.65 6.33 11.82
N ARG A 189 15.62 5.43 11.98
CA ARG A 189 16.86 5.43 11.18
C ARG A 189 16.59 5.08 9.71
N ARG A 190 15.76 4.07 9.43
CA ARG A 190 15.35 3.75 8.04
C ARG A 190 14.71 4.97 7.38
N LEU A 191 13.91 5.74 8.12
CA LEU A 191 13.26 6.97 7.61
C LEU A 191 14.27 8.03 7.24
N LYS A 192 15.21 8.32 8.14
CA LYS A 192 16.26 9.30 7.87
C LYS A 192 17.07 8.92 6.63
N SER A 193 17.39 7.63 6.46
CA SER A 193 18.08 7.15 5.25
C SER A 193 17.25 7.27 3.96
N VAL A 194 15.92 7.17 4.08
CA VAL A 194 14.99 7.33 2.96
C VAL A 194 14.83 8.82 2.58
N GLN A 195 14.74 9.70 3.58
CA GLN A 195 14.62 11.15 3.39
C GLN A 195 15.93 11.81 2.93
N SER A 196 17.09 11.30 3.34
CA SER A 196 18.40 11.87 3.01
C SER A 196 18.92 11.53 1.62
N LYS A 197 18.31 10.57 0.91
CA LYS A 197 18.62 10.31 -0.50
C LYS A 197 18.01 11.48 -1.32
N THR A 198 18.80 12.13 -2.18
CA THR A 198 18.41 13.29 -3.01
C THR A 198 17.29 12.97 -4.01
N PRO A 199 16.43 13.94 -4.39
CA PRO A 199 15.18 13.73 -5.14
C PRO A 199 15.34 13.33 -6.63
N HIS A 200 16.55 13.00 -7.08
CA HIS A 200 16.86 12.83 -8.51
C HIS A 200 16.83 11.38 -9.05
N SER A 201 16.22 10.44 -8.34
CA SER A 201 15.94 9.11 -8.91
C SER A 201 14.52 8.67 -8.57
N ASN A 202 13.70 8.59 -9.60
CA ASN A 202 12.30 8.22 -9.56
C ASN A 202 12.09 6.70 -9.48
N CYS A 203 13.12 5.85 -9.53
CA CYS A 203 13.01 4.41 -9.21
C CYS A 203 13.00 4.10 -7.70
N ARG A 204 12.26 4.89 -6.89
CA ARG A 204 12.18 4.66 -5.44
C ARG A 204 11.26 3.53 -5.03
N GLY A 205 10.13 3.29 -5.70
CA GLY A 205 9.09 2.36 -5.19
C GLY A 205 9.61 1.02 -4.68
N ILE A 206 10.25 0.19 -5.52
CA ILE A 206 10.72 -1.15 -5.10
C ILE A 206 11.85 -1.09 -4.08
N ARG A 207 12.87 -0.24 -4.28
CA ARG A 207 14.01 -0.16 -3.34
C ARG A 207 13.61 0.48 -2.01
N PHE A 208 12.65 1.40 -2.02
CA PHE A 208 11.99 1.95 -0.84
C PHE A 208 11.18 0.88 -0.11
N LEU A 209 10.52 -0.03 -0.81
CA LEU A 209 9.78 -1.15 -0.20
C LEU A 209 10.70 -2.20 0.44
N ILE A 210 11.83 -2.50 -0.21
CA ILE A 210 12.89 -3.35 0.36
C ILE A 210 13.51 -2.65 1.58
N ASP A 211 13.85 -1.37 1.48
CA ASP A 211 14.38 -0.57 2.60
C ASP A 211 13.36 -0.45 3.75
N LEU A 212 12.06 -0.50 3.44
CA LEU A 212 10.98 -0.55 4.43
C LEU A 212 10.77 -1.96 5.02
N GLY A 213 11.39 -3.00 4.49
CA GLY A 213 11.16 -4.38 4.95
C GLY A 213 9.73 -4.89 4.68
N LEU A 214 9.06 -4.32 3.67
CA LEU A 214 7.77 -4.84 3.17
C LEU A 214 7.97 -6.09 2.30
N PHE A 215 9.19 -6.29 1.80
CA PHE A 215 9.70 -7.57 1.38
C PHE A 215 10.45 -8.18 2.57
N GLY A 216 10.07 -9.40 2.98
CA GLY A 216 10.84 -10.16 3.98
C GLY A 216 12.27 -10.41 3.48
N PRO A 217 13.19 -10.89 4.34
CA PRO A 217 14.47 -11.40 3.84
C PRO A 217 14.19 -12.45 2.74
N PRO A 218 14.99 -12.49 1.67
CA PRO A 218 14.90 -13.59 0.71
C PRO A 218 15.08 -14.89 1.48
N CYS A 219 14.16 -15.84 1.27
CA CYS A 219 14.27 -17.21 1.78
C CYS A 219 15.56 -17.87 1.27
#